data_AF-A0A544TQI4-F1
#
_entry.id   AF-A0A544TQI4-F1
#
_cell.length_a   1.000
_cell.length_b   1.000
_cell.length_c   1.000
_cell.angle_alpha   90.00
_cell.angle_beta   90.00
_cell.angle_gamma   90.00
#
_symmetry.space_group_name_H-M   'P 1'
#
loop_
_entity.id
_entity.type
_entity.pdbx_description
1 polymer ?
#
loop_
_entity_poly.entity_id
_entity_poly.type
_entity_poly.pdbx_seq_one_letter_code
_entity_poly.pdbx_strand_id
1 'polypeptide(L)'
;MLHTTVGRAAYEVFLQLEFMLKEENDIKRKALSYYSTWLYEEVTFINKELKNKKPMLSKEVLLKKLEDNNRLLNNEFKSFQEEIFRTKKKLRINHPPKWYSLFDGPDNLKKLAKQTSLKEAHSVLYTGMSAEAHGLKSITDISKSNKHLDPIRTSDFALSLILLERNFIITITIKIIMKYLPSEYEDFKHFAFTIFEVE
;
A
#
# COMPACT_ATOMS: atom_id res chain seq x y z
N MET A 1 -16.98 8.06 -4.23
CA MET A 1 -15.65 8.06 -4.88
C MET A 1 -14.53 7.97 -3.84
N LEU A 2 -14.61 8.70 -2.73
CA LEU A 2 -13.61 8.65 -1.66
C LEU A 2 -13.51 7.25 -0.99
N HIS A 3 -14.63 6.68 -0.53
CA HIS A 3 -14.63 5.42 0.23
C HIS A 3 -14.04 4.21 -0.51
N THR A 4 -14.41 3.96 -1.77
CA THR A 4 -13.83 2.83 -2.53
C THR A 4 -12.36 3.00 -2.88
N THR A 5 -11.90 4.24 -3.01
CA THR A 5 -10.48 4.55 -3.19
C THR A 5 -9.70 4.30 -1.89
N VAL A 6 -10.26 4.71 -0.76
CA VAL A 6 -9.70 4.47 0.59
C VAL A 6 -9.68 2.98 0.91
N GLY A 7 -10.77 2.25 0.67
CA GLY A 7 -10.85 0.81 0.90
C GLY A 7 -9.87 0.00 0.06
N ARG A 8 -9.68 0.40 -1.20
CA ARG A 8 -8.63 -0.18 -2.06
C ARG A 8 -7.24 0.05 -1.45
N ALA A 9 -6.94 1.28 -1.04
CA ALA A 9 -5.65 1.62 -0.44
C ALA A 9 -5.42 0.87 0.89
N ALA A 10 -6.43 0.80 1.76
CA ALA A 10 -6.39 0.05 3.01
C ALA A 10 -6.10 -1.43 2.77
N TYR A 11 -6.78 -2.05 1.80
CA TYR A 11 -6.53 -3.43 1.42
C TYR A 11 -5.13 -3.64 0.80
N GLU A 12 -4.64 -2.71 -0.01
CA GLU A 12 -3.28 -2.76 -0.56
C GLU A 12 -2.22 -2.68 0.54
N VAL A 13 -2.40 -1.82 1.54
CA VAL A 13 -1.52 -1.69 2.70
C VAL A 13 -1.59 -2.95 3.56
N PHE A 14 -2.78 -3.49 3.78
CA PHE A 14 -2.97 -4.74 4.50
C PHE A 14 -2.19 -5.89 3.85
N LEU A 15 -2.35 -6.11 2.54
CA LEU A 15 -1.59 -7.13 1.82
C LEU A 15 -0.07 -6.94 1.92
N GLN A 16 0.38 -5.69 1.85
CA GLN A 16 1.79 -5.32 1.95
C GLN A 16 2.37 -5.66 3.32
N LEU A 17 1.65 -5.33 4.39
CA LEU A 17 2.06 -5.64 5.76
C LEU A 17 1.97 -7.14 6.06
N GLU A 18 0.92 -7.82 5.59
CA GLU A 18 0.80 -9.29 5.65
C GLU A 18 2.02 -9.95 4.99
N PHE A 19 2.42 -9.48 3.82
CA PHE A 19 3.61 -9.98 3.13
C PHE A 19 4.89 -9.69 3.90
N MET A 20 5.01 -8.50 4.50
CA MET A 20 6.15 -8.13 5.35
C MET A 20 6.28 -9.10 6.53
N LEU A 21 5.19 -9.37 7.23
CA LEU A 21 5.18 -10.17 8.46
C LEU A 21 5.21 -11.68 8.25
N LYS A 22 4.95 -12.17 7.03
CA LYS A 22 4.79 -13.61 6.73
C LYS A 22 6.01 -14.48 7.09
N GLU A 23 7.23 -14.03 6.81
CA GLU A 23 8.45 -14.83 6.98
C GLU A 23 9.40 -14.13 7.94
N GLU A 24 9.54 -14.68 9.14
CA GLU A 24 10.24 -14.06 10.27
C GLU A 24 11.71 -13.73 9.96
N ASN A 25 12.42 -14.65 9.31
CA ASN A 25 13.82 -14.48 8.95
C ASN A 25 14.05 -13.40 7.88
N ASP A 26 12.98 -12.88 7.26
CA ASP A 26 13.06 -11.98 6.12
C ASP A 26 12.48 -10.58 6.39
N ILE A 27 11.92 -10.34 7.57
CA ILE A 27 11.25 -9.07 7.89
C ILE A 27 12.20 -7.89 7.75
N LYS A 28 13.44 -8.03 8.24
CA LYS A 28 14.44 -6.96 8.13
C LYS A 28 14.71 -6.59 6.67
N ARG A 29 14.91 -7.58 5.79
CA ARG A 29 15.12 -7.31 4.35
C ARG A 29 13.89 -6.67 3.71
N LYS A 30 12.68 -7.14 4.04
CA LYS A 30 11.43 -6.55 3.52
C LYS A 30 11.23 -5.11 3.99
N ALA A 31 11.50 -4.81 5.25
CA ALA A 31 11.43 -3.46 5.81
C ALA A 31 12.48 -2.53 5.17
N LEU A 32 13.72 -3.00 4.99
CA LEU A 32 14.76 -2.24 4.28
C LEU A 32 14.42 -2.07 2.79
N SER A 33 13.75 -3.04 2.16
CA SER A 33 13.25 -2.93 0.78
C SER A 33 12.18 -1.84 0.67
N TYR A 34 11.25 -1.78 1.62
CA TYR A 34 10.26 -0.70 1.72
C TYR A 34 10.94 0.66 1.85
N TYR A 35 11.83 0.81 2.82
CA TYR A 35 12.48 2.08 3.11
C TYR A 35 13.41 2.56 1.98
N SER A 36 14.22 1.67 1.40
CA SER A 36 15.09 2.00 0.27
C SER A 36 14.31 2.39 -1.00
N THR A 37 13.18 1.73 -1.26
CA THR A 37 12.29 2.11 -2.37
C THR A 37 11.69 3.50 -2.12
N TRP A 38 11.28 3.80 -0.90
CA TRP A 38 10.81 5.14 -0.50
C TRP A 38 11.91 6.21 -0.67
N LEU A 39 13.14 5.95 -0.23
CA LEU A 39 14.27 6.87 -0.44
C LEU A 39 14.50 7.14 -1.94
N TYR A 40 14.47 6.10 -2.76
CA TYR A 40 14.64 6.21 -4.21
C TYR A 40 13.50 7.00 -4.88
N GLU A 41 12.26 6.78 -4.44
CA GLU A 41 11.10 7.56 -4.86
C GLU A 41 11.23 9.03 -4.46
N GLU A 42 11.67 9.33 -3.23
CA GLU A 42 11.87 10.70 -2.76
C GLU A 42 12.98 11.40 -3.55
N VAL A 43 14.11 10.74 -3.84
CA VAL A 43 15.17 11.29 -4.73
C VAL A 43 14.61 11.56 -6.13
N THR A 44 13.81 10.66 -6.68
CA THR A 44 13.20 10.82 -8.00
C THR A 44 12.23 12.02 -8.01
N PHE A 45 11.41 12.16 -6.97
CA PHE A 45 10.50 13.27 -6.78
C PHE A 45 11.23 14.60 -6.62
N ILE A 46 12.24 14.68 -5.74
CA ILE A 46 13.03 15.88 -5.51
C ILE A 46 13.72 16.34 -6.81
N ASN A 47 14.30 15.43 -7.58
CA ASN A 47 14.91 15.76 -8.87
C ASN A 47 13.90 16.33 -9.89
N LYS A 48 12.63 15.91 -9.81
CA LYS A 48 11.55 16.48 -10.62
C LYS A 48 11.16 17.87 -10.10
N GLU A 49 11.01 18.04 -8.78
CA GLU A 49 10.67 19.31 -8.15
C GLU A 49 11.74 20.39 -8.38
N LEU A 50 13.03 20.05 -8.34
CA LEU A 50 14.13 20.98 -8.61
C LEU A 50 14.09 21.55 -10.05
N LYS A 51 13.46 20.84 -10.98
CA LYS A 51 13.25 21.29 -12.37
C LYS A 51 11.99 22.15 -12.54
N ASN A 52 11.09 22.16 -11.55
CA ASN A 52 9.88 22.97 -11.61
C ASN A 52 10.21 24.45 -11.44
N LYS A 53 9.53 25.31 -12.20
CA LYS A 53 9.70 26.78 -12.12
C LYS A 53 9.26 27.37 -10.79
N LYS A 54 8.31 26.70 -10.10
CA LYS A 54 7.78 27.07 -8.79
C LYS A 54 7.75 25.78 -7.92
N PRO A 55 8.87 25.38 -7.32
CA PRO A 55 8.91 24.20 -6.47
C PRO A 55 8.03 24.38 -5.23
N MET A 56 7.48 23.29 -4.70
CA MET A 56 6.64 23.33 -3.50
C MET A 56 7.42 23.69 -2.22
N LEU A 57 8.71 23.38 -2.18
CA LEU A 57 9.64 23.66 -1.09
C LEU A 57 10.79 24.53 -1.58
N SER A 58 11.51 25.17 -0.65
CA SER A 58 12.71 25.92 -1.02
C SER A 58 13.77 25.01 -1.63
N LYS A 59 14.58 25.57 -2.54
CA LYS A 59 15.64 24.80 -3.23
C LYS A 59 16.67 24.27 -2.23
N GLU A 60 16.98 25.03 -1.19
CA GLU A 60 17.93 24.65 -0.14
C GLU A 60 17.45 23.40 0.61
N VAL A 61 16.16 23.36 0.98
CA VAL A 61 15.55 22.20 1.65
C VAL A 61 15.58 20.97 0.73
N LEU A 62 15.23 21.15 -0.55
CA LEU A 62 15.25 20.08 -1.53
C LEU A 62 16.66 19.53 -1.77
N LEU A 63 17.67 20.40 -1.91
CA LEU A 63 19.06 19.99 -2.11
C LEU A 63 19.62 19.25 -0.90
N LYS A 64 19.34 19.74 0.32
CA LYS A 64 19.75 19.04 1.54
C LYS A 64 19.15 17.64 1.62
N LYS A 65 17.83 17.51 1.41
CA LYS A 65 17.17 16.19 1.37
C LYS A 65 17.74 15.28 0.28
N LEU A 66 18.05 15.84 -0.89
CA LEU A 66 18.63 15.09 -2.00
C LEU A 66 20.02 14.55 -1.62
N GLU A 67 20.85 15.37 -0.98
CA GLU A 67 22.16 14.98 -0.48
C GLU A 67 22.05 13.87 0.57
N ASP A 68 21.22 14.07 1.59
CA ASP A 68 20.99 13.10 2.67
C ASP A 68 20.53 11.75 2.10
N ASN A 69 19.50 11.75 1.24
CA ASN A 69 18.95 10.52 0.67
C ASN A 69 19.95 9.82 -0.27
N ASN A 70 20.71 10.58 -1.07
CA ASN A 70 21.77 9.99 -1.91
C ASN A 70 22.90 9.41 -1.07
N ARG A 71 23.28 10.03 0.05
CA ARG A 71 24.27 9.48 0.99
C ARG A 71 23.79 8.14 1.55
N LEU A 72 22.53 8.04 1.97
CA LEU A 72 21.93 6.80 2.45
C LEU A 72 21.91 5.73 1.36
N LEU A 73 21.42 6.06 0.16
CA LEU A 73 21.30 5.13 -0.96
C LEU A 73 22.66 4.61 -1.45
N ASN A 74 23.68 5.47 -1.55
CA ASN A 74 24.99 5.08 -2.07
C ASN A 74 25.89 4.37 -1.05
N ASN A 75 25.54 4.45 0.25
CA ASN A 75 26.29 3.81 1.32
C ASN A 75 25.44 2.69 1.96
N GLU A 76 24.61 3.06 2.93
CA GLU A 76 23.89 2.15 3.83
C GLU A 76 22.89 1.24 3.09
N PHE A 77 22.33 1.73 1.98
CA PHE A 77 21.33 1.02 1.16
C PHE A 77 21.83 0.66 -0.24
N LYS A 78 23.16 0.66 -0.47
CA LYS A 78 23.73 0.43 -1.81
C LYS A 78 23.25 -0.86 -2.47
N SER A 79 23.25 -1.97 -1.72
CA SER A 79 22.78 -3.27 -2.22
C SER A 79 21.30 -3.26 -2.60
N PHE A 80 20.47 -2.52 -1.86
CA PHE A 80 19.05 -2.35 -2.17
C PHE A 80 18.84 -1.43 -3.38
N GLN A 81 19.67 -0.41 -3.54
CA GLN A 81 19.66 0.45 -4.72
C GLN A 81 20.01 -0.34 -5.99
N GLU A 82 21.05 -1.17 -5.93
CA GLU A 82 21.41 -2.11 -7.01
C GLU A 82 20.27 -3.07 -7.32
N GLU A 83 19.61 -3.59 -6.28
CA GLU A 83 18.45 -4.47 -6.43
C GLU A 83 17.24 -3.78 -7.07
N ILE A 84 16.99 -2.50 -6.75
CA ILE A 84 15.97 -1.67 -7.41
C ILE A 84 16.27 -1.59 -8.91
N PHE A 85 17.53 -1.29 -9.29
CA PHE A 85 17.92 -1.23 -10.70
C PHE A 85 17.79 -2.59 -11.41
N ARG A 86 18.21 -3.68 -10.75
CA ARG A 86 18.04 -5.05 -11.26
C ARG A 86 16.57 -5.36 -11.52
N THR A 87 15.69 -5.04 -10.56
CA THR A 87 14.25 -5.28 -10.65
C THR A 87 13.61 -4.46 -11.76
N LYS A 88 13.95 -3.17 -11.90
CA LYS A 88 13.48 -2.33 -13.03
C LYS A 88 13.84 -2.93 -14.38
N LYS A 89 15.09 -3.38 -14.54
CA LYS A 89 15.56 -4.04 -15.77
C LYS A 89 14.81 -5.33 -16.05
N LYS A 90 14.63 -6.18 -15.04
CA LYS A 90 13.87 -7.44 -15.13
C LYS A 90 12.42 -7.22 -15.56
N LEU A 91 11.75 -6.25 -14.95
CA LEU A 91 10.34 -5.92 -15.20
C LEU A 91 10.13 -5.01 -16.43
N ARG A 92 11.21 -4.47 -17.01
CA ARG A 92 11.19 -3.53 -18.15
C ARG A 92 10.34 -2.28 -17.87
N ILE A 93 10.49 -1.71 -16.68
CA ILE A 93 9.76 -0.51 -16.23
C ILE A 93 10.70 0.68 -16.02
N ASN A 94 10.18 1.89 -16.28
CA ASN A 94 10.92 3.14 -16.11
C ASN A 94 10.66 3.81 -14.75
N HIS A 95 9.56 3.45 -14.08
CA HIS A 95 9.24 3.92 -12.73
C HIS A 95 9.90 3.03 -11.66
N PRO A 96 9.99 3.51 -10.40
CA PRO A 96 10.37 2.66 -9.27
C PRO A 96 9.51 1.39 -9.20
N PRO A 97 10.11 0.20 -8.96
CA PRO A 97 9.35 -1.01 -8.74
C PRO A 97 8.63 -0.91 -7.39
N LYS A 98 7.59 -1.72 -7.19
CA LYS A 98 7.00 -1.86 -5.85
C LYS A 98 8.03 -2.53 -4.94
N TRP A 99 8.12 -2.08 -3.69
CA TRP A 99 9.13 -2.60 -2.75
C TRP A 99 9.06 -4.12 -2.57
N TYR A 100 7.83 -4.67 -2.60
CA TYR A 100 7.60 -6.10 -2.47
C TYR A 100 8.03 -6.89 -3.72
N SER A 101 8.39 -6.23 -4.81
CA SER A 101 8.93 -6.86 -6.03
C SER A 101 10.44 -7.04 -5.99
N LEU A 102 11.13 -6.41 -5.03
CA LEU A 102 12.57 -6.58 -4.86
C LEU A 102 12.92 -8.00 -4.44
N PHE A 103 14.13 -8.43 -4.79
CA PHE A 103 14.68 -9.75 -4.54
C PHE A 103 13.79 -10.89 -5.02
N ASP A 104 13.29 -10.75 -6.25
CA ASP A 104 12.41 -11.72 -6.91
C ASP A 104 11.08 -11.94 -6.19
N GLY A 105 10.63 -10.95 -5.42
CA GLY A 105 9.31 -10.89 -4.85
C GLY A 105 8.20 -10.65 -5.89
N PRO A 106 6.93 -10.59 -5.45
CA PRO A 106 5.77 -10.47 -6.33
C PRO A 106 5.80 -9.16 -7.12
N ASP A 107 5.51 -9.22 -8.42
CA ASP A 107 5.54 -8.04 -9.30
C ASP A 107 4.19 -7.29 -9.42
N ASN A 108 3.15 -7.77 -8.75
CA ASN A 108 1.84 -7.14 -8.70
C ASN A 108 1.01 -7.61 -7.49
N LEU A 109 -0.08 -6.89 -7.19
CA LEU A 109 -0.97 -7.17 -6.06
C LEU A 109 -1.64 -8.55 -6.12
N LYS A 110 -1.95 -9.07 -7.32
CA LYS A 110 -2.53 -10.41 -7.47
C LYS A 110 -1.52 -11.51 -7.07
N LYS A 111 -0.25 -11.36 -7.45
CA LYS A 111 0.83 -12.27 -7.00
C LYS A 111 1.12 -12.09 -5.51
N LEU A 112 1.09 -10.85 -5.00
CA LEU A 112 1.22 -10.55 -3.58
C LEU A 112 0.13 -11.26 -2.76
N ALA A 113 -1.13 -11.12 -3.17
CA ALA A 113 -2.27 -11.79 -2.54
C ALA A 113 -2.15 -13.32 -2.59
N LYS A 114 -1.64 -13.89 -3.70
CA LYS A 114 -1.34 -15.32 -3.76
C LYS A 114 -0.28 -15.73 -2.72
N GLN A 115 0.72 -14.91 -2.51
CA GLN A 115 1.75 -15.19 -1.52
C GLN A 115 1.28 -14.99 -0.08
N THR A 116 0.27 -14.17 0.18
CA THR A 116 -0.33 -13.99 1.51
C THR A 116 -1.55 -14.87 1.76
N SER A 117 -1.83 -15.85 0.89
CA SER A 117 -3.02 -16.73 1.00
C SER A 117 -4.35 -15.97 0.97
N LEU A 118 -4.39 -14.82 0.31
CA LEU A 118 -5.55 -13.93 0.19
C LEU A 118 -6.01 -13.79 -1.26
N LYS A 119 -5.70 -14.77 -2.13
CA LYS A 119 -6.00 -14.72 -3.57
C LYS A 119 -7.51 -14.64 -3.83
N GLU A 120 -8.30 -15.42 -3.11
CA GLU A 120 -9.75 -15.48 -3.24
C GLU A 120 -10.36 -14.16 -2.76
N ALA A 121 -9.96 -13.69 -1.58
CA ALA A 121 -10.34 -12.39 -1.04
C ALA A 121 -9.97 -11.25 -2.02
N HIS A 122 -8.79 -11.29 -2.63
CA HIS A 122 -8.35 -10.33 -3.64
C HIS A 122 -9.30 -10.28 -4.84
N SER A 123 -9.71 -11.44 -5.36
CA SER A 123 -10.59 -11.51 -6.53
C SER A 123 -11.98 -10.92 -6.29
N VAL A 124 -12.46 -10.94 -5.05
CA VAL A 124 -13.78 -10.39 -4.69
C VAL A 124 -13.65 -8.92 -4.29
N LEU A 125 -12.79 -8.63 -3.32
CA LEU A 125 -12.68 -7.33 -2.68
C LEU A 125 -12.02 -6.30 -3.61
N TYR A 126 -10.86 -6.65 -4.16
CA TYR A 126 -10.09 -5.71 -4.98
C TYR A 126 -10.76 -5.45 -6.33
N THR A 127 -11.28 -6.49 -7.00
CA THR A 127 -11.97 -6.34 -8.28
C THR A 127 -13.25 -5.50 -8.13
N GLY A 128 -14.04 -5.72 -7.08
CA GLY A 128 -15.23 -4.93 -6.80
C GLY A 128 -14.92 -3.45 -6.55
N MET A 129 -13.97 -3.17 -5.64
CA MET A 129 -13.57 -1.80 -5.31
C MET A 129 -12.90 -1.09 -6.50
N SER A 130 -12.07 -1.79 -7.28
CA SER A 130 -11.37 -1.24 -8.44
C SER A 130 -12.33 -0.93 -9.59
N ALA A 131 -13.28 -1.82 -9.89
CA ALA A 131 -14.30 -1.58 -10.92
C ALA A 131 -15.16 -0.35 -10.60
N GLU A 132 -15.47 -0.13 -9.31
CA GLU A 132 -16.20 1.05 -8.87
C GLU A 132 -15.33 2.32 -8.93
N ALA A 133 -14.07 2.26 -8.47
CA ALA A 133 -13.15 3.39 -8.51
C ALA A 133 -12.89 3.90 -9.94
N HIS A 134 -12.90 3.00 -10.94
CA HIS A 134 -12.73 3.34 -12.35
C HIS A 134 -14.05 3.66 -13.08
N GLY A 135 -15.21 3.66 -12.40
CA GLY A 135 -16.51 3.97 -13.03
C GLY A 135 -16.98 2.91 -14.04
N LEU A 136 -16.34 1.75 -14.09
CA LEU A 136 -16.65 0.66 -15.03
C LEU A 136 -18.08 0.12 -14.81
N LYS A 137 -18.55 0.09 -13.55
CA LYS A 137 -19.95 -0.28 -13.22
C LYS A 137 -20.97 0.61 -13.94
N SER A 138 -20.74 1.93 -13.93
CA SER A 138 -21.63 2.89 -14.60
C SER A 138 -21.70 2.67 -16.11
N ILE A 139 -20.60 2.23 -16.75
CA ILE A 139 -20.57 1.92 -18.18
C ILE A 139 -21.31 0.61 -18.49
N THR A 140 -21.12 -0.44 -17.68
CA THR A 140 -21.80 -1.73 -17.88
C THR A 140 -23.31 -1.63 -17.68
N ASP A 141 -23.78 -0.81 -16.74
CA ASP A 141 -25.21 -0.67 -16.44
C ASP A 141 -25.96 0.13 -17.53
N ILE A 142 -25.32 1.15 -18.11
CA ILE A 142 -25.84 1.91 -19.27
C ILE A 142 -26.02 0.99 -20.49
N SER A 143 -25.11 0.03 -20.69
CA SER A 143 -25.17 -0.88 -21.84
C SER A 143 -26.31 -1.91 -21.77
N LYS A 144 -26.93 -2.10 -20.59
CA LYS A 144 -27.89 -3.19 -20.34
C LYS A 144 -29.30 -2.74 -19.99
N SER A 145 -29.57 -1.45 -19.71
CA SER A 145 -30.93 -1.02 -19.39
C SER A 145 -31.22 0.45 -19.71
N ASN A 146 -32.41 0.73 -20.26
CA ASN A 146 -33.03 2.07 -20.35
C ASN A 146 -33.53 2.56 -18.98
N LYS A 147 -32.82 2.26 -17.89
CA LYS A 147 -33.26 2.57 -16.52
C LYS A 147 -32.22 3.41 -15.79
N HIS A 148 -32.74 4.23 -14.88
CA HIS A 148 -31.99 5.20 -14.08
C HIS A 148 -30.80 4.57 -13.37
N LEU A 149 -29.73 5.35 -13.29
CA LEU A 149 -28.55 5.06 -12.50
C LEU A 149 -28.92 5.14 -11.01
N ASP A 150 -29.22 4.01 -10.38
CA ASP A 150 -29.17 3.97 -8.92
C ASP A 150 -27.69 4.08 -8.52
N PRO A 151 -27.29 5.10 -7.74
CA PRO A 151 -25.97 5.09 -7.16
C PRO A 151 -25.90 3.91 -6.20
N ILE A 152 -25.00 2.95 -6.45
CA ILE A 152 -24.65 1.87 -5.51
C ILE A 152 -24.11 2.41 -4.16
N ARG A 153 -23.94 3.74 -4.07
CA ARG A 153 -23.57 4.49 -2.87
C ARG A 153 -24.80 4.68 -1.97
N THR A 154 -25.30 3.59 -1.40
CA THR A 154 -26.21 3.65 -0.25
C THR A 154 -25.37 3.75 1.03
N SER A 155 -25.93 4.36 2.08
CA SER A 155 -25.31 4.46 3.41
C SER A 155 -24.79 3.10 3.92
N ASP A 156 -25.54 2.04 3.61
CA ASP A 156 -25.30 0.69 4.12
C ASP A 156 -24.04 0.05 3.50
N PHE A 157 -23.77 0.37 2.23
CA PHE A 157 -22.54 -0.06 1.57
C PHE A 157 -21.31 0.69 2.11
N ALA A 158 -21.47 1.98 2.43
CA ALA A 158 -20.39 2.77 3.02
C ALA A 158 -20.01 2.25 4.42
N LEU A 159 -20.99 1.93 5.26
CA LEU A 159 -20.76 1.33 6.57
C LEU A 159 -20.01 -0.01 6.44
N SER A 160 -20.46 -0.89 5.53
CA SER A 160 -19.82 -2.19 5.30
C SER A 160 -18.35 -2.07 4.88
N LEU A 161 -18.02 -1.08 4.04
CA LEU A 161 -16.63 -0.80 3.64
C LEU A 161 -15.80 -0.26 4.81
N ILE A 162 -16.35 0.65 5.61
CA ILE A 162 -15.67 1.18 6.80
C ILE A 162 -15.36 0.05 7.80
N LEU A 163 -16.32 -0.84 8.04
CA LEU A 163 -16.14 -2.01 8.91
C LEU A 163 -15.04 -2.95 8.37
N LEU A 164 -15.00 -3.16 7.05
CA LEU A 164 -13.97 -3.97 6.40
C LEU A 164 -12.58 -3.33 6.52
N GLU A 165 -12.46 -2.03 6.23
CA GLU A 165 -11.22 -1.26 6.38
C GLU A 165 -10.69 -1.31 7.82
N ARG A 166 -11.59 -1.09 8.80
CA ARG A 166 -11.28 -1.21 10.22
C ARG A 166 -10.74 -2.60 10.55
N ASN A 167 -11.38 -3.65 10.05
CA ASN A 167 -10.94 -5.03 10.30
C ASN A 167 -9.53 -5.29 9.74
N PHE A 168 -9.16 -4.75 8.57
CA PHE A 168 -7.80 -4.86 8.05
C PHE A 168 -6.77 -4.22 8.99
N ILE A 169 -7.06 -3.00 9.48
CA ILE A 169 -6.15 -2.25 10.36
C ILE A 169 -6.00 -2.96 11.70
N ILE A 170 -7.11 -3.42 12.31
CA ILE A 170 -7.07 -4.11 13.59
C ILE A 170 -6.35 -5.45 13.46
N THR A 171 -6.64 -6.23 12.43
CA THR A 171 -6.00 -7.53 12.20
C THR A 171 -4.48 -7.39 12.07
N ILE A 172 -4.01 -6.41 11.30
CA ILE A 172 -2.57 -6.24 11.12
C ILE A 172 -1.91 -5.68 12.38
N THR A 173 -2.59 -4.81 13.11
CA THR A 173 -2.09 -4.26 14.37
C THR A 173 -1.95 -5.34 15.43
N ILE A 174 -2.94 -6.24 15.54
CA ILE A 174 -2.84 -7.44 16.40
C ILE A 174 -1.60 -8.24 16.08
N LYS A 175 -1.34 -8.52 14.79
CA LYS A 175 -0.17 -9.29 14.36
C LYS A 175 1.15 -8.60 14.73
N ILE A 176 1.22 -7.27 14.60
CA ILE A 176 2.38 -6.47 14.99
C ILE A 176 2.58 -6.52 16.51
N ILE A 177 1.53 -6.29 17.30
CA ILE A 177 1.60 -6.25 18.76
C ILE A 177 1.97 -7.62 19.31
N MET A 178 1.28 -8.68 18.89
CA MET A 178 1.61 -10.05 19.32
C MET A 178 3.07 -10.42 19.02
N LYS A 179 3.65 -9.85 17.96
CA LYS A 179 5.03 -10.14 17.56
C LYS A 179 6.07 -9.30 18.31
N TYR A 180 5.84 -7.99 18.44
CA TYR A 180 6.87 -7.05 18.91
C TYR A 180 6.61 -6.48 20.31
N LEU A 181 5.35 -6.47 20.73
CA LEU A 181 4.90 -5.88 21.99
C LEU A 181 3.90 -6.83 22.68
N PRO A 182 4.24 -8.11 22.92
CA PRO A 182 3.28 -9.09 23.41
C PRO A 182 2.70 -8.74 24.79
N SER A 183 3.42 -7.95 25.60
CA SER A 183 2.92 -7.42 26.88
C SER A 183 1.70 -6.50 26.71
N GLU A 184 1.61 -5.81 25.59
CA GLU A 184 0.55 -4.82 25.30
C GLU A 184 -0.68 -5.47 24.64
N TYR A 185 -0.67 -6.78 24.42
CA TYR A 185 -1.72 -7.46 23.65
C TYR A 185 -3.11 -7.38 24.30
N GLU A 186 -3.20 -7.65 25.60
CA GLU A 186 -4.51 -7.59 26.30
C GLU A 186 -5.04 -6.16 26.37
N ASP A 187 -4.17 -5.17 26.62
CA ASP A 187 -4.56 -3.76 26.61
C ASP A 187 -5.06 -3.32 25.23
N PHE A 188 -4.34 -3.69 24.16
CA PHE A 188 -4.79 -3.41 22.80
C PHE A 188 -6.10 -4.11 22.46
N LYS A 189 -6.28 -5.35 22.91
CA LYS A 189 -7.51 -6.11 22.69
C LYS A 189 -8.70 -5.42 23.37
N HIS A 190 -8.54 -4.96 24.61
CA HIS A 190 -9.57 -4.16 25.29
C HIS A 190 -9.89 -2.88 24.50
N PHE A 191 -8.87 -2.12 24.10
CA PHE A 191 -9.05 -0.92 23.27
C PHE A 191 -9.78 -1.23 21.95
N ALA A 192 -9.38 -2.29 21.26
CA ALA A 192 -10.00 -2.70 20.00
C ALA A 192 -11.49 -3.00 20.22
N PHE A 193 -11.85 -3.77 21.26
CA PHE A 193 -13.25 -4.08 21.60
C PHE A 193 -14.06 -2.83 21.93
N THR A 194 -13.51 -1.85 22.65
CA THR A 194 -14.22 -0.58 22.91
C THR A 194 -14.55 0.20 21.64
N ILE A 195 -13.69 0.12 20.61
CA ILE A 195 -13.97 0.74 19.29
C ILE A 195 -15.07 -0.02 18.52
N PHE A 196 -15.31 -1.31 18.82
CA PHE A 196 -16.38 -2.08 18.21
C PHE A 196 -17.77 -1.83 18.83
N GLU A 197 -17.83 -1.32 20.07
CA GLU A 197 -19.07 -1.10 20.82
C GLU A 197 -19.72 0.29 20.60
N VAL A 198 -19.10 1.16 19.80
CA VAL A 198 -19.72 2.43 19.42
C VAL A 198 -20.70 2.17 18.27
N GLU A 199 -21.96 1.91 18.64
CA GLU A 199 -23.14 1.87 17.74
C GLU A 199 -23.50 3.24 17.16
#